data_AF-W7SPP3-F1
#
_entry.id   AF-W7SPP3-F1
#
_cell.length_a   1.000
_cell.length_b   1.000
_cell.length_c   1.000
_cell.angle_alpha   90.00
_cell.angle_beta   90.00
_cell.angle_gamma   90.00
#
_symmetry.space_group_name_H-M   'P 1'
#
loop_
_entity.id
_entity.type
_entity.pdbx_description
1 polymer ?
#
loop_
_entity_poly.entity_id
_entity_poly.type
_entity_poly.pdbx_seq_one_letter_code
_entity_poly.pdbx_strand_id
1 'polypeptide(L)'
;MKARALLVLATVAAGVIGLAPAALADGVVLVADSTSFLANIDDDAGVCQARAKQIVADAAPREQAQDQAFYQRRKELEELAKTDPTGAEQQFQELQRQHRIEQYQTDRDLAACNDAADEVVNGPRDELDLTKLHLWSSTGGEVVIPAHTHVFIKRANWEILRPGTKLDAAELRHGVELGLEGTDVIRDSAVWDGRVTVRFGNASVTLKEAPLITQNDTQPVEQVFAADRGKNAPDFDKTLADAVPGLRKVDLGDDKWMQDVLEPMYETRDGHGMRVLLTSVDSAHRDSSRAAWTQLAGPDVAALHVEHAFNPNEKEGYNSLGNLETIPPTPGHPRGQIIVGGQPAPEIMTLLRSQGVQDPLVLDSTWLNVGHVDEFVQ
;
A
#
# COMPACT_ATOMS: atom_id res chain seq x y z
N MET A 1 17.89 48.10 26.00
CA MET A 1 16.53 47.72 25.60
C MET A 1 16.54 46.25 25.24
N LYS A 2 15.92 45.38 26.05
CA LYS A 2 15.80 43.94 25.76
C LYS A 2 14.38 43.71 25.24
N ALA A 3 14.24 43.41 23.95
CA ALA A 3 12.96 43.03 23.37
C ALA A 3 12.66 41.57 23.76
N ARG A 4 11.63 41.37 24.59
CA ARG A 4 11.01 40.06 24.81
C ARG A 4 10.04 39.84 23.66
N ALA A 5 10.34 38.88 22.78
CA ALA A 5 9.34 38.35 21.85
C ALA A 5 8.35 37.51 22.67
N LEU A 6 7.10 37.97 22.71
CA LEU A 6 5.99 37.29 23.34
C LEU A 6 5.37 36.38 22.26
N LEU A 7 5.64 35.09 22.31
CA LEU A 7 4.96 34.11 21.45
C LEU A 7 3.57 33.86 22.04
N VAL A 8 2.53 34.35 21.36
CA VAL A 8 1.13 34.07 21.72
C VAL A 8 0.76 32.74 21.07
N LEU A 9 0.76 31.65 21.83
CA LEU A 9 0.02 30.46 21.45
C LEU A 9 -1.47 30.75 21.67
N ALA A 10 -2.21 30.90 20.58
CA ALA A 10 -3.66 30.93 20.62
C ALA A 10 -4.16 29.52 20.96
N THR A 11 -4.75 29.36 22.14
CA THR A 11 -5.50 28.17 22.53
C THR A 11 -6.87 28.21 21.85
N VAL A 12 -7.07 27.36 20.84
CA VAL A 12 -8.39 27.02 20.31
C VAL A 12 -8.92 25.81 21.09
N ALA A 13 -10.18 25.89 21.51
CA ALA A 13 -10.81 24.97 22.44
C ALA A 13 -11.27 23.65 21.79
N ALA A 14 -11.13 22.58 22.57
CA ALA A 14 -11.94 21.35 22.61
C ALA A 14 -12.11 20.53 21.31
N GLY A 15 -11.01 19.94 20.86
CA GLY A 15 -10.93 18.62 20.24
C GLY A 15 -9.57 18.04 20.64
N VAL A 16 -9.40 16.73 20.75
CA VAL A 16 -8.08 16.12 20.96
C VAL A 16 -7.29 16.30 19.66
N ILE A 17 -6.84 17.52 19.40
CA ILE A 17 -5.84 17.84 18.39
C ILE A 17 -4.53 17.49 19.07
N GLY A 18 -3.89 16.40 18.64
CA GLY A 18 -2.52 16.12 19.04
C GLY A 18 -1.70 17.38 18.78
N LEU A 19 -0.99 17.87 19.80
CA LEU A 19 -0.09 19.01 19.59
C LEU A 19 0.91 18.62 18.51
N ALA A 20 0.94 19.40 17.43
CA ALA A 20 1.94 19.32 16.38
C ALA A 20 3.35 19.05 16.97
N PRO A 21 4.07 18.01 16.54
CA PRO A 21 5.41 17.73 17.02
C PRO A 21 6.30 18.96 16.83
N ALA A 22 6.88 19.46 17.91
CA ALA A 22 7.74 20.64 17.88
C ALA A 22 9.01 20.41 18.70
N ALA A 23 10.14 20.85 18.16
CA ALA A 23 11.43 20.85 18.83
C ALA A 23 12.05 22.25 18.83
N LEU A 24 12.58 22.63 19.99
CA LEU A 24 13.27 23.89 20.25
C LEU A 24 14.63 23.57 20.88
N ALA A 25 15.70 23.71 20.11
CA ALA A 25 17.06 23.43 20.58
C ALA A 25 18.05 24.39 19.93
N ASP A 26 18.91 25.02 20.72
CA ASP A 26 20.01 25.88 20.23
C ASP A 26 19.59 26.98 19.23
N GLY A 27 18.39 27.54 19.42
CA GLY A 27 17.84 28.56 18.51
C GLY A 27 17.31 28.03 17.18
N VAL A 28 17.18 26.70 17.05
CA VAL A 28 16.45 26.01 16.00
C VAL A 28 15.01 25.78 16.45
N VAL A 29 14.06 26.01 15.54
CA VAL A 29 12.65 25.66 15.68
C VAL A 29 12.31 24.70 14.54
N LEU A 30 11.90 23.48 14.86
CA LEU A 30 11.42 22.49 13.89
C LEU A 30 10.04 22.02 14.32
N VAL A 31 9.03 22.18 13.46
CA VAL A 31 7.63 21.84 13.75
C VAL A 31 7.07 21.03 12.58
N ALA A 32 6.40 19.93 12.85
CA ALA A 32 5.58 19.22 11.86
C ALA A 32 4.10 19.60 12.04
N ASP A 33 3.37 19.77 10.95
CA ASP A 33 1.92 20.04 11.00
C ASP A 33 1.10 18.85 11.50
N SER A 34 1.62 17.64 11.31
CA SER A 34 1.01 16.37 11.70
C SER A 34 1.94 15.51 12.55
N THR A 35 1.33 14.56 13.28
CA THR A 35 2.07 13.46 13.93
C THR A 35 2.32 12.28 12.99
N SER A 36 1.70 12.27 11.80
CA SER A 36 1.82 11.20 10.83
C SER A 36 2.14 11.67 9.41
N PHE A 37 2.48 10.73 8.55
CA PHE A 37 2.71 10.95 7.12
C PHE A 37 2.12 9.80 6.31
N LEU A 38 1.90 10.03 5.03
CA LEU A 38 1.33 9.07 4.08
C LEU A 38 2.45 8.34 3.32
N ALA A 39 2.19 7.10 2.91
CA ALA A 39 2.98 6.46 1.87
C ALA A 39 2.46 6.96 0.52
N ASN A 40 3.24 7.78 -0.19
CA ASN A 40 2.80 8.46 -1.41
C ASN A 40 2.89 7.53 -2.63
N ILE A 41 2.06 6.48 -2.62
CA ILE A 41 2.15 5.33 -3.55
C ILE A 41 1.03 5.29 -4.60
N ASP A 42 0.28 6.37 -4.79
CA ASP A 42 -0.70 6.52 -5.86
C ASP A 42 -0.09 7.16 -7.12
N ASP A 43 -0.94 7.63 -8.04
CA ASP A 43 -0.54 8.16 -9.36
C ASP A 43 -1.33 9.42 -9.69
N ASP A 44 -1.02 10.50 -9.00
CA ASP A 44 -1.69 11.79 -9.12
C ASP A 44 -1.51 12.46 -10.47
N ALA A 45 -0.33 12.28 -11.07
CA ALA A 45 -0.04 12.75 -12.42
C ALA A 45 -0.67 11.88 -13.52
N GLY A 46 -1.17 10.69 -13.18
CA GLY A 46 -1.79 9.75 -14.13
C GLY A 46 -0.81 9.13 -15.13
N VAL A 47 0.48 9.12 -14.83
CA VAL A 47 1.54 8.60 -15.70
C VAL A 47 1.67 7.08 -15.59
N CYS A 48 1.35 6.51 -14.42
CA CYS A 48 1.53 5.10 -14.14
C CYS A 48 0.44 4.22 -14.74
N GLN A 49 -0.82 4.64 -14.76
CA GLN A 49 -1.89 3.79 -15.33
C GLN A 49 -1.65 3.47 -16.82
N ALA A 50 -1.21 4.44 -17.61
CA ALA A 50 -0.87 4.22 -19.03
C ALA A 50 0.36 3.30 -19.16
N ARG A 51 1.36 3.51 -18.31
CA ARG A 51 2.57 2.68 -18.25
C ARG A 51 2.27 1.25 -17.83
N ALA A 52 1.32 1.03 -16.92
CA ALA A 52 0.91 -0.27 -16.42
C ALA A 52 0.42 -1.19 -17.55
N LYS A 53 -0.42 -0.66 -18.46
CA LYS A 53 -0.88 -1.41 -19.64
C LYS A 53 0.27 -1.83 -20.54
N GLN A 54 1.27 -0.95 -20.71
CA GLN A 54 2.46 -1.26 -21.50
C GLN A 54 3.34 -2.31 -20.81
N ILE A 55 3.52 -2.22 -19.48
CA ILE A 55 4.28 -3.20 -18.69
C ILE A 55 3.68 -4.61 -18.87
N VAL A 56 2.36 -4.76 -18.74
CA VAL A 56 1.68 -6.05 -18.94
C VAL A 56 1.87 -6.56 -20.38
N ALA A 57 1.71 -5.69 -21.37
CA ALA A 57 1.89 -6.07 -22.78
C ALA A 57 3.34 -6.51 -23.10
N ASP A 58 4.33 -5.78 -22.60
CA ASP A 58 5.75 -6.06 -22.79
C ASP A 58 6.19 -7.34 -22.05
N ALA A 59 5.54 -7.65 -20.93
CA ALA A 59 5.80 -8.85 -20.14
C ALA A 59 5.23 -10.13 -20.77
N ALA A 60 4.16 -10.05 -21.56
CA ALA A 60 3.44 -11.23 -22.05
C ALA A 60 4.33 -12.28 -22.77
N PRO A 61 5.26 -11.91 -23.68
CA PRO A 61 6.16 -12.89 -24.29
C PRO A 61 7.12 -13.56 -23.29
N ARG A 62 7.57 -12.81 -22.27
CA ARG A 62 8.45 -13.31 -21.21
C ARG A 62 7.72 -14.30 -20.32
N GLU A 63 6.53 -13.94 -19.84
CA GLU A 63 5.70 -14.81 -19.00
C GLU A 63 5.31 -16.09 -19.75
N GLN A 64 4.94 -15.97 -21.03
CA GLN A 64 4.65 -17.13 -21.87
C GLN A 64 5.86 -18.08 -22.00
N ALA A 65 7.08 -17.54 -22.14
CA ALA A 65 8.29 -18.35 -22.21
C ALA A 65 8.62 -19.04 -20.87
N GLN A 66 8.40 -18.34 -19.75
CA GLN A 66 8.56 -18.88 -18.40
C GLN A 66 7.58 -20.02 -18.14
N ASP A 67 6.30 -19.84 -18.48
CA ASP A 67 5.27 -20.88 -18.38
C ASP A 67 5.63 -22.11 -19.22
N GLN A 68 6.07 -21.91 -20.47
CA GLN A 68 6.51 -23.00 -21.33
C GLN A 68 7.69 -23.77 -20.71
N ALA A 69 8.69 -23.07 -20.19
CA ALA A 69 9.83 -23.69 -19.53
C ALA A 69 9.40 -24.49 -18.28
N PHE A 70 8.51 -23.92 -17.46
CA PHE A 70 7.93 -24.58 -16.30
C PHE A 70 7.22 -25.89 -16.68
N TYR A 71 6.32 -25.84 -17.66
CA TYR A 71 5.56 -27.03 -18.08
C TYR A 71 6.44 -28.11 -18.73
N GLN A 72 7.50 -27.73 -19.44
CA GLN A 72 8.45 -28.71 -19.96
C GLN A 72 9.23 -29.38 -18.82
N ARG A 73 9.76 -28.59 -17.88
CA ARG A 73 10.48 -29.14 -16.74
C ARG A 73 9.58 -30.02 -15.87
N ARG A 74 8.31 -29.65 -15.69
CA ARG A 74 7.32 -30.48 -14.98
C ARG A 74 7.20 -31.88 -15.62
N LYS A 75 7.10 -31.98 -16.95
CA LYS A 75 7.03 -33.28 -17.64
C LYS A 75 8.28 -34.13 -17.43
N GLU A 76 9.46 -33.52 -17.41
CA GLU A 76 10.70 -34.24 -17.10
C GLU A 76 10.70 -34.79 -15.67
N LEU A 77 10.16 -34.03 -14.72
CA LEU A 77 10.02 -34.46 -13.32
C LEU A 77 8.94 -35.55 -13.16
N GLU A 78 7.85 -35.50 -13.93
CA GLU A 78 6.85 -36.58 -14.00
C GLU A 78 7.48 -37.90 -14.48
N GLU A 79 8.42 -37.87 -15.42
CA GLU A 79 9.18 -39.05 -15.83
C GLU A 79 10.18 -39.51 -14.75
N LEU A 80 10.90 -38.59 -14.12
CA LEU A 80 11.81 -38.89 -13.01
C LEU A 80 11.08 -39.56 -11.85
N ALA A 81 9.85 -39.14 -11.55
CA ALA A 81 9.03 -39.68 -10.46
C ALA A 81 8.76 -41.18 -10.60
N LYS A 82 8.86 -41.74 -11.82
CA LYS A 82 8.73 -43.19 -12.05
C LYS A 82 9.91 -43.99 -11.46
N THR A 83 11.07 -43.37 -11.32
CA THR A 83 12.31 -44.00 -10.82
C THR A 83 12.81 -43.43 -9.50
N ASP A 84 12.54 -42.15 -9.22
CA ASP A 84 12.91 -41.44 -7.99
C ASP A 84 11.77 -40.49 -7.57
N PRO A 85 10.70 -41.02 -6.94
CA PRO A 85 9.55 -40.21 -6.53
C PRO A 85 9.93 -39.07 -5.58
N THR A 86 10.79 -39.33 -4.61
CA THR A 86 11.17 -38.34 -3.60
C THR A 86 12.02 -37.22 -4.21
N GLY A 87 13.00 -37.55 -5.05
CA GLY A 87 13.82 -36.55 -5.73
C GLY A 87 13.03 -35.73 -6.74
N ALA A 88 12.07 -36.33 -7.44
CA ALA A 88 11.17 -35.61 -8.35
C ALA A 88 10.28 -34.61 -7.59
N GLU A 89 9.70 -35.01 -6.46
CA GLU A 89 8.86 -34.15 -5.64
C GLU A 89 9.63 -32.92 -5.11
N GLN A 90 10.82 -33.13 -4.54
CA GLN A 90 11.67 -32.03 -4.05
C GLN A 90 12.01 -31.02 -5.15
N GLN A 91 12.33 -31.51 -6.35
CA GLN A 91 12.63 -30.64 -7.48
C GLN A 91 11.39 -29.95 -8.04
N PHE A 92 10.22 -30.58 -7.96
CA PHE A 92 8.97 -29.97 -8.41
C PHE A 92 8.55 -28.83 -7.49
N GLN A 93 8.66 -29.00 -6.18
CA GLN A 93 8.39 -27.94 -5.20
C GLN A 93 9.30 -26.73 -5.42
N GLU A 94 10.60 -26.96 -5.63
CA GLU A 94 11.54 -25.88 -5.95
C GLU A 94 11.22 -25.20 -7.29
N LEU A 95 10.86 -25.98 -8.31
CA LEU A 95 10.42 -25.45 -9.60
C LEU A 95 9.19 -24.53 -9.45
N GLN A 96 8.19 -24.94 -8.66
CA GLN A 96 7.00 -24.12 -8.39
C GLN A 96 7.36 -22.84 -7.64
N ARG A 97 8.26 -22.92 -6.65
CA ARG A 97 8.73 -21.75 -5.90
C ARG A 97 9.44 -20.74 -6.80
N GLN A 98 10.34 -21.19 -7.65
CA GLN A 98 11.05 -20.32 -8.59
C GLN A 98 10.12 -19.70 -9.63
N HIS A 99 9.23 -20.52 -10.20
CA HIS A 99 8.26 -20.05 -11.17
C HIS A 99 7.34 -18.95 -10.59
N ARG A 100 6.90 -19.09 -9.34
CA ARG A 100 6.12 -18.06 -8.66
C ARG A 100 6.88 -16.74 -8.50
N ILE A 101 8.15 -16.79 -8.10
CA ILE A 101 9.01 -15.60 -7.98
C ILE A 101 9.20 -14.90 -9.33
N GLU A 102 9.32 -15.68 -10.40
CA GLU A 102 9.42 -15.18 -11.77
C GLU A 102 8.13 -14.48 -12.23
N GLN A 103 6.96 -15.05 -11.90
CA GLN A 103 5.65 -14.50 -12.25
C GLN A 103 5.38 -13.13 -11.59
N TYR A 104 5.89 -12.90 -10.38
CA TYR A 104 5.77 -11.61 -9.70
C TYR A 104 6.64 -10.50 -10.30
N GLN A 105 7.53 -10.78 -11.26
CA GLN A 105 8.36 -9.71 -11.84
C GLN A 105 7.52 -8.57 -12.42
N THR A 106 6.47 -8.92 -13.17
CA THR A 106 5.59 -7.91 -13.75
C THR A 106 4.79 -7.18 -12.68
N ASP A 107 4.40 -7.86 -11.61
CA ASP A 107 3.62 -7.26 -10.52
C ASP A 107 4.49 -6.30 -9.68
N ARG A 108 5.77 -6.64 -9.50
CA ARG A 108 6.81 -5.71 -9.01
C ARG A 108 6.97 -4.50 -9.92
N ASP A 109 7.08 -4.72 -11.23
CA ASP A 109 7.25 -3.63 -12.21
C ASP A 109 6.03 -2.68 -12.20
N LEU A 110 4.83 -3.21 -11.99
CA LEU A 110 3.59 -2.44 -11.84
C LEU A 110 3.59 -1.62 -10.54
N ALA A 111 3.88 -2.25 -9.40
CA ALA A 111 3.92 -1.59 -8.10
C ALA A 111 5.03 -0.54 -7.98
N ALA A 112 6.11 -0.67 -8.76
CA ALA A 112 7.23 0.26 -8.78
C ALA A 112 6.92 1.59 -9.49
N CYS A 113 5.73 1.76 -10.08
CA CYS A 113 5.29 3.04 -10.63
C CYS A 113 4.27 3.69 -9.68
N ASN A 114 4.67 4.78 -9.05
CA ASN A 114 3.87 5.63 -8.18
C ASN A 114 4.57 7.00 -8.01
N ASP A 115 3.94 7.96 -7.34
CA ASP A 115 4.51 9.30 -7.15
C ASP A 115 5.83 9.28 -6.35
N ALA A 116 5.93 8.46 -5.29
CA ALA A 116 7.19 8.27 -4.56
C ALA A 116 8.24 7.41 -5.29
N ALA A 117 7.99 6.97 -6.52
CA ALA A 117 8.97 6.22 -7.32
C ALA A 117 10.06 7.14 -7.93
N ASP A 118 9.81 8.44 -7.98
CA ASP A 118 10.80 9.45 -8.34
C ASP A 118 10.96 10.51 -7.24
N GLU A 119 11.68 11.58 -7.54
CA GLU A 119 12.05 12.63 -6.57
C GLU A 119 11.51 13.99 -7.02
N VAL A 120 10.32 14.00 -7.63
CA VAL A 120 9.66 15.17 -8.19
C VAL A 120 8.23 15.27 -7.67
N VAL A 121 7.94 16.39 -6.98
CA VAL A 121 6.55 16.73 -6.65
C VAL A 121 5.88 17.30 -7.90
N ASN A 122 5.00 16.52 -8.52
CA ASN A 122 4.57 16.67 -9.91
C ASN A 122 3.20 17.35 -10.09
N GLY A 123 2.61 17.90 -9.03
CA GLY A 123 1.41 18.72 -9.14
C GLY A 123 0.82 19.15 -7.80
N PRO A 124 -0.29 19.92 -7.81
CA PRO A 124 -0.97 20.32 -6.59
C PRO A 124 -1.66 19.19 -5.83
N ARG A 125 -1.88 18.02 -6.46
CA ARG A 125 -2.48 16.85 -5.79
C ARG A 125 -1.42 16.12 -4.98
N ASP A 126 -0.33 15.75 -5.64
CA ASP A 126 0.87 15.17 -5.01
C ASP A 126 1.44 16.05 -3.87
N GLU A 127 1.33 17.38 -4.00
CA GLU A 127 1.68 18.29 -2.91
C GLU A 127 0.83 18.11 -1.62
N LEU A 128 -0.38 17.54 -1.69
CA LEU A 128 -1.28 17.28 -0.56
C LEU A 128 -0.88 16.04 0.27
N ASP A 129 -0.19 15.08 -0.34
CA ASP A 129 0.29 13.86 0.31
C ASP A 129 1.48 14.11 1.22
N LEU A 130 2.27 15.14 0.90
CA LEU A 130 3.37 15.60 1.73
C LEU A 130 2.90 16.10 3.11
N THR A 131 3.44 15.52 4.17
CA THR A 131 3.40 16.11 5.51
C THR A 131 4.32 17.32 5.56
N LYS A 132 3.82 18.49 6.00
CA LYS A 132 4.61 19.72 6.02
C LYS A 132 5.36 19.88 7.33
N LEU A 133 6.62 20.25 7.22
CA LEU A 133 7.43 20.66 8.36
C LEU A 133 7.92 22.08 8.14
N HIS A 134 8.04 22.85 9.20
CA HIS A 134 8.58 24.19 9.16
C HIS A 134 9.83 24.29 10.04
N LEU A 135 10.89 24.82 9.45
CA LEU A 135 12.21 24.89 10.05
C LEU A 135 12.71 26.35 10.07
N TRP A 136 13.08 26.83 11.25
CA TRP A 136 13.78 28.10 11.44
C TRP A 136 15.09 27.89 12.17
N SER A 137 16.13 28.62 11.77
CA SER A 137 17.41 28.62 12.48
C SER A 137 18.16 29.93 12.24
N SER A 138 18.95 30.36 13.22
CA SER A 138 19.87 31.49 13.08
C SER A 138 21.20 31.12 12.38
N THR A 139 21.50 29.82 12.31
CA THR A 139 22.71 29.24 11.70
C THR A 139 22.34 28.26 10.59
N GLY A 140 23.22 28.14 9.60
CA GLY A 140 23.11 27.12 8.56
C GLY A 140 23.38 25.72 9.11
N GLY A 141 22.95 24.70 8.38
CA GLY A 141 23.09 23.31 8.82
C GLY A 141 22.58 22.33 7.78
N GLU A 142 22.28 21.12 8.22
CA GLU A 142 21.82 20.02 7.36
C GLU A 142 20.58 19.39 7.98
N VAL A 143 19.63 19.03 7.13
CA VAL A 143 18.50 18.19 7.50
C VAL A 143 18.91 16.74 7.36
N VAL A 144 18.78 15.96 8.45
CA VAL A 144 18.98 14.51 8.41
C VAL A 144 17.72 13.87 7.86
N ILE A 145 17.84 13.27 6.67
CA ILE A 145 16.75 12.62 5.94
C ILE A 145 16.64 11.17 6.45
N PRO A 146 15.47 10.74 6.95
CA PRO A 146 15.25 9.36 7.36
C PRO A 146 15.15 8.42 6.15
N ALA A 147 15.52 7.14 6.34
CA ALA A 147 15.24 6.11 5.34
C ALA A 147 13.72 5.93 5.14
N HIS A 148 13.33 5.31 4.02
CA HIS A 148 11.92 5.09 3.62
C HIS A 148 11.12 6.37 3.39
N THR A 149 11.79 7.50 3.16
CA THR A 149 11.14 8.78 2.90
C THR A 149 11.86 9.57 1.84
N HIS A 150 11.11 10.44 1.17
CA HIS A 150 11.67 11.63 0.54
C HIS A 150 11.39 12.85 1.39
N VAL A 151 12.34 13.79 1.39
CA VAL A 151 12.19 15.09 2.04
C VAL A 151 12.53 16.18 1.04
N PHE A 152 11.56 17.03 0.76
CA PHE A 152 11.68 18.15 -0.15
C PHE A 152 11.77 19.46 0.63
N ILE A 153 12.34 20.49 0.01
CA ILE A 153 12.29 21.87 0.49
C ILE A 153 11.48 22.72 -0.48
N LYS A 154 10.57 23.56 0.04
CA LYS A 154 9.83 24.52 -0.77
C LYS A 154 10.68 25.77 -1.01
N ARG A 155 10.97 26.04 -2.28
CA ARG A 155 11.50 27.34 -2.75
C ARG A 155 10.52 27.95 -3.74
N ALA A 156 10.90 28.08 -5.01
CA ALA A 156 9.94 28.37 -6.07
C ALA A 156 9.06 27.14 -6.36
N ASN A 157 9.70 25.96 -6.37
CA ASN A 157 9.06 24.65 -6.47
C ASN A 157 9.53 23.79 -5.29
N TRP A 158 9.02 22.57 -5.19
CA TRP A 158 9.60 21.54 -4.33
C TRP A 158 10.89 21.03 -4.94
N GLU A 159 11.93 20.96 -4.12
CA GLU A 159 13.24 20.45 -4.51
C GLU A 159 13.66 19.35 -3.54
N ILE A 160 14.04 18.19 -4.05
CA ILE A 160 14.52 17.08 -3.21
C ILE A 160 15.75 17.51 -2.41
N LEU A 161 15.74 17.27 -1.10
CA LEU A 161 16.93 17.39 -0.28
C LEU A 161 17.78 16.14 -0.46
N ARG A 162 19.08 16.32 -0.70
CA ARG A 162 20.04 15.22 -0.77
C ARG A 162 20.75 15.09 0.57
N PRO A 163 21.20 13.87 0.93
CA PRO A 163 22.15 13.71 2.03
C PRO A 163 23.36 14.65 1.83
N GLY A 164 23.73 15.41 2.85
CA GLY A 164 24.80 16.40 2.78
C GLY A 164 24.38 17.80 2.31
N THR A 165 23.15 18.01 1.83
CA THR A 165 22.68 19.35 1.42
C THR A 165 22.72 20.31 2.61
N LYS A 166 23.53 21.37 2.49
CA LYS A 166 23.63 22.42 3.51
C LYS A 166 22.64 23.53 3.22
N LEU A 167 21.76 23.78 4.17
CA LEU A 167 20.88 24.94 4.19
C LEU A 167 21.61 26.12 4.82
N ASP A 168 21.55 27.28 4.18
CA ASP A 168 22.24 28.47 4.66
C ASP A 168 21.48 29.20 5.77
N ALA A 169 22.19 30.03 6.53
CA ALA A 169 21.58 30.75 7.63
C ALA A 169 20.57 31.83 7.17
N ALA A 170 20.66 32.30 5.91
CA ALA A 170 19.80 33.34 5.39
C ALA A 170 18.42 32.81 5.00
N GLU A 171 18.33 31.64 4.37
CA GLU A 171 17.06 30.97 4.08
C GLU A 171 16.37 30.54 5.38
N LEU A 172 17.11 29.93 6.31
CA LEU A 172 16.56 29.43 7.58
C LEU A 172 16.06 30.52 8.53
N ARG A 173 16.60 31.75 8.45
CA ARG A 173 16.10 32.87 9.28
C ARG A 173 14.70 33.32 8.90
N HIS A 174 14.31 33.15 7.64
CA HIS A 174 12.96 33.49 7.17
C HIS A 174 11.97 32.33 7.36
N GLY A 175 12.47 31.15 7.70
CA GLY A 175 11.71 29.92 7.75
C GLY A 175 11.70 29.24 6.40
N VAL A 176 11.92 27.93 6.41
CA VAL A 176 11.75 27.08 5.23
C VAL A 176 10.65 26.07 5.52
N GLU A 177 9.92 25.72 4.47
CA GLU A 177 8.94 24.64 4.50
C GLU A 177 9.59 23.40 3.88
N LEU A 178 9.42 22.27 4.55
CA LEU A 178 9.82 20.95 4.09
C LEU A 178 8.56 20.12 3.84
N GLY A 179 8.64 19.21 2.88
CA GLY A 179 7.60 18.23 2.60
C GLY A 179 8.17 16.84 2.80
N LEU A 180 7.48 15.97 3.52
CA LEU A 180 7.87 14.59 3.77
C LEU A 180 6.80 13.64 3.25
N GLU A 181 7.23 12.61 2.53
CA GLU A 181 6.41 11.46 2.10
C GLU A 181 7.10 10.16 2.46
N GLY A 182 6.31 9.11 2.68
CA GLY A 182 6.78 7.73 2.72
C GLY A 182 6.91 7.14 1.33
N THR A 183 7.90 6.28 1.11
CA THR A 183 8.19 5.68 -0.21
C THR A 183 7.55 4.32 -0.43
N ASP A 184 7.00 3.71 0.63
CA ASP A 184 6.32 2.41 0.62
C ASP A 184 5.52 2.27 1.92
N VAL A 185 4.57 1.35 1.97
CA VAL A 185 3.76 1.09 3.16
C VAL A 185 4.54 0.30 4.22
N ILE A 186 4.05 0.30 5.46
CA ILE A 186 4.55 -0.61 6.52
C ILE A 186 4.29 -2.08 6.12
N ARG A 187 5.28 -2.74 5.49
CA ARG A 187 5.17 -4.15 5.08
C ARG A 187 5.38 -5.15 6.22
N ASP A 188 6.41 -4.91 7.02
CA ASP A 188 6.78 -5.73 8.17
C ASP A 188 7.36 -4.83 9.25
N SER A 189 6.61 -4.68 10.34
CA SER A 189 7.00 -3.85 11.48
C SER A 189 8.27 -4.34 12.21
N ALA A 190 8.69 -5.59 11.99
CA ALA A 190 9.99 -6.08 12.45
C ALA A 190 11.16 -5.58 11.60
N VAL A 191 10.92 -5.23 10.33
CA VAL A 191 11.90 -4.63 9.41
C VAL A 191 11.90 -3.11 9.57
N TRP A 192 10.73 -2.50 9.45
CA TRP A 192 10.53 -1.06 9.63
C TRP A 192 9.16 -0.81 10.20
N ASP A 193 9.10 -0.17 11.36
CA ASP A 193 7.83 0.07 12.03
C ASP A 193 7.08 1.28 11.47
N GLY A 194 7.61 2.03 10.52
CA GLY A 194 6.97 3.26 10.01
C GLY A 194 7.32 4.52 10.82
N ARG A 195 8.23 4.46 11.81
CA ARG A 195 8.70 5.67 12.50
C ARG A 195 9.84 6.32 11.75
N VAL A 196 9.75 7.64 11.63
CA VAL A 196 10.79 8.48 11.01
C VAL A 196 11.13 9.64 11.93
N THR A 197 12.39 10.08 11.91
CA THR A 197 12.82 11.24 12.69
C THR A 197 13.59 12.21 11.82
N VAL A 198 12.97 13.35 11.53
CA VAL A 198 13.61 14.47 10.83
C VAL A 198 14.40 15.27 11.86
N ARG A 199 15.67 15.56 11.57
CA ARG A 199 16.55 16.30 12.50
C ARG A 199 17.25 17.46 11.81
N PHE A 200 17.45 18.55 12.56
CA PHE A 200 18.33 19.65 12.19
C PHE A 200 19.09 20.11 13.43
N GLY A 201 20.42 19.93 13.43
CA GLY A 201 21.23 20.13 14.64
C GLY A 201 20.73 19.24 15.79
N ASN A 202 20.40 19.86 16.93
CA ASN A 202 19.84 19.17 18.10
C ASN A 202 18.30 19.17 18.15
N ALA A 203 17.62 19.79 17.18
CA ALA A 203 16.16 19.75 17.07
C ALA A 203 15.73 18.52 16.24
N SER A 204 14.69 17.84 16.68
CA SER A 204 14.16 16.65 16.01
C SER A 204 12.66 16.51 16.22
N VAL A 205 11.95 16.12 15.17
CA VAL A 205 10.55 15.70 15.26
C VAL A 205 10.41 14.27 14.77
N THR A 206 9.59 13.49 15.46
CA THR A 206 9.32 12.10 15.12
C THR A 206 7.89 11.97 14.64
N LEU A 207 7.70 11.32 13.50
CA LEU A 207 6.41 11.02 12.92
C LEU A 207 6.24 9.51 12.77
N LYS A 208 5.00 9.08 12.54
CA LYS A 208 4.63 7.69 12.27
C LYS A 208 3.85 7.62 10.96
N GLU A 209 4.19 6.70 10.06
CA GLU A 209 3.39 6.47 8.86
C GLU A 209 1.94 6.11 9.24
N ALA A 210 0.99 6.60 8.46
CA ALA A 210 -0.41 6.24 8.61
C ALA A 210 -0.57 4.73 8.34
N PRO A 211 -1.22 3.96 9.22
CA PRO A 211 -1.44 2.55 8.98
C PRO A 211 -2.46 2.36 7.85
N LEU A 212 -2.33 1.26 7.11
CA LEU A 212 -3.40 0.77 6.25
C LEU A 212 -4.55 0.24 7.12
N ILE A 213 -5.77 0.65 6.78
CA ILE A 213 -6.99 0.26 7.47
C ILE A 213 -7.94 -0.37 6.44
N THR A 214 -8.40 -1.58 6.74
CA THR A 214 -9.44 -2.29 5.97
C THR A 214 -10.81 -1.69 6.19
N GLN A 215 -11.67 -1.80 5.19
CA GLN A 215 -13.05 -1.31 5.23
C GLN A 215 -13.97 -2.35 5.86
N ASN A 216 -15.16 -1.90 6.30
CA ASN A 216 -16.20 -2.81 6.78
C ASN A 216 -17.55 -2.41 6.22
N ASP A 217 -18.46 -3.37 6.14
CA ASP A 217 -19.77 -3.25 5.47
C ASP A 217 -20.74 -2.24 6.10
N THR A 218 -20.43 -1.69 7.28
CA THR A 218 -21.24 -0.62 7.88
C THR A 218 -20.81 0.78 7.44
N GLN A 219 -19.70 0.90 6.70
CA GLN A 219 -19.24 2.17 6.16
C GLN A 219 -20.11 2.61 4.97
N PRO A 220 -20.23 3.93 4.71
CA PRO A 220 -20.90 4.42 3.52
C PRO A 220 -20.23 3.91 2.24
N VAL A 221 -21.02 3.38 1.31
CA VAL A 221 -20.53 2.93 0.00
C VAL A 221 -20.17 4.13 -0.87
N GLU A 222 -18.96 4.15 -1.41
CA GLU A 222 -18.48 5.18 -2.35
C GLU A 222 -18.53 4.71 -3.80
N GLN A 223 -18.11 3.48 -4.05
CA GLN A 223 -18.04 2.88 -5.39
C GLN A 223 -18.24 1.37 -5.27
N VAL A 224 -19.01 0.79 -6.20
CA VAL A 224 -19.15 -0.67 -6.33
C VAL A 224 -18.50 -1.11 -7.63
N PHE A 225 -17.72 -2.19 -7.56
CA PHE A 225 -17.09 -2.81 -8.71
C PHE A 225 -17.72 -4.16 -9.03
N ALA A 226 -17.75 -4.51 -10.31
CA ALA A 226 -18.07 -5.86 -10.75
C ALA A 226 -17.17 -6.27 -11.91
N ALA A 227 -16.87 -7.56 -12.01
CA ALA A 227 -16.18 -8.10 -13.17
C ALA A 227 -17.00 -7.86 -14.44
N ASP A 228 -16.35 -7.43 -15.52
CA ASP A 228 -16.98 -7.37 -16.83
C ASP A 228 -17.11 -8.77 -17.41
N ARG A 229 -18.32 -9.35 -17.28
CA ARG A 229 -18.62 -10.70 -17.74
C ARG A 229 -19.02 -10.76 -19.22
N GLY A 230 -18.92 -9.64 -19.94
CA GLY A 230 -19.35 -9.54 -21.33
C GLY A 230 -20.80 -9.99 -21.51
N LYS A 231 -21.02 -11.14 -22.17
CA LYS A 231 -22.35 -11.71 -22.44
C LYS A 231 -22.68 -12.95 -21.61
N ASN A 232 -21.83 -13.31 -20.63
CA ASN A 232 -21.92 -14.61 -19.94
C ASN A 232 -22.98 -14.65 -18.82
N ALA A 233 -23.55 -13.51 -18.41
CA ALA A 233 -24.63 -13.45 -17.41
C ALA A 233 -25.51 -12.18 -17.55
N PRO A 234 -26.18 -11.96 -18.69
CA PRO A 234 -26.85 -10.69 -18.99
C PRO A 234 -27.95 -10.31 -17.99
N ASP A 235 -28.67 -11.31 -17.46
CA ASP A 235 -29.75 -11.07 -16.49
C ASP A 235 -29.22 -10.63 -15.12
N PHE A 236 -28.11 -11.23 -14.67
CA PHE A 236 -27.43 -10.83 -13.43
C PHE A 236 -26.87 -9.41 -13.57
N ASP A 237 -26.14 -9.14 -14.65
CA ASP A 237 -25.54 -7.82 -14.92
C ASP A 237 -26.60 -6.73 -14.98
N LYS A 238 -27.74 -7.00 -15.62
CA LYS A 238 -28.87 -6.09 -15.66
C LYS A 238 -29.43 -5.85 -14.25
N THR A 239 -29.67 -6.92 -13.49
CA THR A 239 -30.23 -6.82 -12.14
C THR A 239 -29.31 -6.02 -11.22
N LEU A 240 -28.01 -6.27 -11.29
CA LEU A 240 -27.00 -5.56 -10.50
C LEU A 240 -26.93 -4.08 -10.88
N ALA A 241 -26.92 -3.76 -12.18
CA ALA A 241 -26.90 -2.38 -12.65
C ALA A 241 -28.17 -1.59 -12.26
N ASP A 242 -29.33 -2.25 -12.24
CA ASP A 242 -30.59 -1.65 -11.79
C ASP A 242 -30.59 -1.41 -10.26
N ALA A 243 -29.93 -2.29 -9.49
CA ALA A 243 -29.87 -2.22 -8.02
C ALA A 243 -28.78 -1.27 -7.50
N VAL A 244 -27.69 -1.08 -8.25
CA VAL A 244 -26.49 -0.35 -7.84
C VAL A 244 -26.19 0.79 -8.82
N PRO A 245 -26.80 1.96 -8.62
CA PRO A 245 -26.45 3.15 -9.39
C PRO A 245 -24.96 3.47 -9.25
N GLY A 246 -24.28 3.73 -10.37
CA GLY A 246 -22.85 4.02 -10.38
C GLY A 246 -21.94 2.78 -10.38
N LEU A 247 -22.49 1.57 -10.54
CA LEU A 247 -21.70 0.35 -10.74
C LEU A 247 -20.64 0.53 -11.83
N ARG A 248 -19.38 0.22 -11.49
CA ARG A 248 -18.26 0.25 -12.43
C ARG A 248 -17.85 -1.18 -12.78
N LYS A 249 -17.94 -1.52 -14.07
CA LYS A 249 -17.40 -2.78 -14.58
C LYS A 249 -15.89 -2.68 -14.77
N VAL A 250 -15.17 -3.76 -14.46
CA VAL A 250 -13.73 -3.86 -14.56
C VAL A 250 -13.39 -5.12 -15.35
N ASP A 251 -12.55 -4.99 -16.36
CA ASP A 251 -12.14 -6.11 -17.20
C ASP A 251 -11.14 -6.98 -16.43
N LEU A 252 -11.54 -8.19 -16.06
CA LEU A 252 -10.70 -9.17 -15.37
C LEU A 252 -10.33 -10.33 -16.31
N GLY A 253 -10.53 -10.18 -17.63
CA GLY A 253 -10.42 -11.27 -18.58
C GLY A 253 -11.51 -12.33 -18.34
N ASP A 254 -11.10 -13.59 -18.15
CA ASP A 254 -12.02 -14.70 -17.90
C ASP A 254 -12.41 -14.84 -16.41
N ASP A 255 -11.78 -14.07 -15.52
CA ASP A 255 -12.12 -14.08 -14.09
C ASP A 255 -13.42 -13.30 -13.82
N LYS A 256 -14.28 -13.89 -13.01
CA LYS A 256 -15.60 -13.35 -12.66
C LYS A 256 -15.70 -12.95 -11.18
N TRP A 257 -14.68 -13.22 -10.39
CA TRP A 257 -14.65 -13.12 -8.94
C TRP A 257 -14.03 -11.80 -8.49
N MET A 258 -14.74 -10.68 -8.73
CA MET A 258 -14.25 -9.35 -8.33
C MET A 258 -13.87 -9.25 -6.84
N GLN A 259 -14.59 -9.95 -5.96
CA GLN A 259 -14.29 -9.97 -4.52
C GLN A 259 -12.91 -10.61 -4.23
N ASP A 260 -12.49 -11.55 -5.05
CA ASP A 260 -11.30 -12.36 -4.78
C ASP A 260 -9.99 -11.70 -5.21
N VAL A 261 -10.05 -10.74 -6.13
CA VAL A 261 -8.85 -10.19 -6.78
C VAL A 261 -8.21 -9.04 -6.01
N LEU A 262 -9.00 -8.25 -5.26
CA LEU A 262 -8.50 -7.11 -4.51
C LEU A 262 -9.33 -6.81 -3.26
N GLU A 263 -8.70 -6.15 -2.29
CA GLU A 263 -9.32 -5.68 -1.04
C GLU A 263 -9.03 -4.19 -0.87
N PRO A 264 -10.05 -3.32 -0.86
CA PRO A 264 -9.86 -1.88 -0.67
C PRO A 264 -9.52 -1.52 0.79
N MET A 265 -8.27 -1.11 1.04
CA MET A 265 -7.86 -0.44 2.28
C MET A 265 -7.79 1.08 2.10
N TYR A 266 -7.44 1.80 3.15
CA TYR A 266 -7.13 3.22 3.09
C TYR A 266 -6.10 3.61 4.15
N GLU A 267 -5.38 4.69 3.88
CA GLU A 267 -4.59 5.42 4.89
C GLU A 267 -5.06 6.86 4.96
N THR A 268 -4.87 7.51 6.11
CA THR A 268 -5.29 8.91 6.30
C THR A 268 -4.37 9.67 7.22
N ARG A 269 -4.14 10.94 6.88
CA ARG A 269 -3.46 11.96 7.68
C ARG A 269 -4.33 13.22 7.71
N ASP A 270 -4.83 13.57 8.89
CA ASP A 270 -5.61 14.79 9.14
C ASP A 270 -6.77 15.07 8.17
N GLY A 271 -7.44 14.02 7.68
CA GLY A 271 -8.59 14.10 6.78
C GLY A 271 -8.24 14.07 5.29
N HIS A 272 -6.96 14.10 4.92
CA HIS A 272 -6.45 13.73 3.60
C HIS A 272 -6.00 12.27 3.61
N GLY A 273 -6.01 11.60 2.47
CA GLY A 273 -5.57 10.21 2.36
C GLY A 273 -6.05 9.55 1.08
N MET A 274 -5.55 8.33 0.84
CA MET A 274 -5.80 7.57 -0.38
C MET A 274 -6.39 6.19 -0.08
N ARG A 275 -7.09 5.63 -1.08
CA ARG A 275 -7.45 4.21 -1.11
C ARG A 275 -6.24 3.39 -1.52
N VAL A 276 -6.04 2.24 -0.89
CA VAL A 276 -4.94 1.31 -1.22
C VAL A 276 -5.55 -0.05 -1.53
N LEU A 277 -5.50 -0.45 -2.80
CA LEU A 277 -6.07 -1.71 -3.28
C LEU A 277 -5.04 -2.83 -3.08
N LEU A 278 -5.19 -3.63 -2.03
CA LEU A 278 -4.37 -4.83 -1.85
C LEU A 278 -4.77 -5.88 -2.87
N THR A 279 -3.82 -6.39 -3.64
CA THR A 279 -4.08 -7.46 -4.60
C THR A 279 -3.92 -8.84 -3.99
N SER A 280 -4.74 -9.80 -4.43
CA SER A 280 -4.64 -11.19 -4.00
C SER A 280 -3.31 -11.82 -4.42
N VAL A 281 -2.79 -12.69 -3.55
CA VAL A 281 -1.60 -13.52 -3.81
C VAL A 281 -1.96 -14.94 -4.24
N ASP A 282 -3.25 -15.22 -4.45
CA ASP A 282 -3.74 -16.43 -5.10
C ASP A 282 -3.35 -16.41 -6.59
N SER A 283 -2.58 -17.40 -6.99
CA SER A 283 -2.11 -17.57 -8.37
C SER A 283 -3.25 -17.66 -9.41
N ALA A 284 -4.45 -18.10 -9.02
CA ALA A 284 -5.61 -18.13 -9.92
C ALA A 284 -6.10 -16.72 -10.30
N HIS A 285 -5.87 -15.73 -9.43
CA HIS A 285 -6.34 -14.36 -9.55
C HIS A 285 -5.23 -13.39 -9.98
N ARG A 286 -3.97 -13.83 -10.06
CA ARG A 286 -2.80 -12.98 -10.33
C ARG A 286 -3.01 -12.02 -11.51
N ASP A 287 -3.41 -12.55 -12.66
CA ASP A 287 -3.56 -11.74 -13.87
C ASP A 287 -4.73 -10.76 -13.78
N SER A 288 -5.87 -11.18 -13.20
CA SER A 288 -7.02 -10.32 -12.98
C SER A 288 -6.77 -9.24 -11.93
N SER A 289 -5.97 -9.52 -10.90
CA SER A 289 -5.58 -8.54 -9.87
C SER A 289 -4.80 -7.34 -10.44
N ARG A 290 -4.18 -7.50 -11.63
CA ARG A 290 -3.52 -6.39 -12.34
C ARG A 290 -4.48 -5.30 -12.78
N ALA A 291 -5.79 -5.54 -12.74
CA ALA A 291 -6.80 -4.51 -12.92
C ALA A 291 -6.67 -3.37 -11.90
N ALA A 292 -6.11 -3.66 -10.70
CA ALA A 292 -5.80 -2.64 -9.70
C ALA A 292 -4.92 -1.53 -10.30
N TRP A 293 -3.81 -1.85 -10.97
CA TRP A 293 -2.96 -0.83 -11.62
C TRP A 293 -3.47 -0.38 -13.00
N THR A 294 -3.98 -1.31 -13.81
CA THR A 294 -4.28 -1.01 -15.23
C THR A 294 -5.60 -0.28 -15.44
N GLN A 295 -6.49 -0.27 -14.44
CA GLN A 295 -7.83 0.31 -14.55
C GLN A 295 -8.24 1.16 -13.36
N LEU A 296 -7.81 0.83 -12.13
CA LEU A 296 -8.36 1.44 -10.92
C LEU A 296 -7.46 2.51 -10.30
N ALA A 297 -6.16 2.24 -10.22
CA ALA A 297 -5.18 3.15 -9.64
C ALA A 297 -5.07 4.46 -10.43
N GLY A 298 -4.75 5.52 -9.72
CA GLY A 298 -4.71 6.90 -10.19
C GLY A 298 -4.69 7.85 -8.99
N PRO A 299 -5.17 9.09 -9.15
CA PRO A 299 -5.22 10.06 -8.06
C PRO A 299 -6.01 9.57 -6.86
N ASP A 300 -5.43 9.65 -5.66
CA ASP A 300 -5.95 9.17 -4.37
C ASP A 300 -6.29 7.67 -4.34
N VAL A 301 -5.79 6.86 -5.28
CA VAL A 301 -6.02 5.41 -5.36
C VAL A 301 -4.72 4.69 -5.77
N ALA A 302 -4.07 4.07 -4.80
CA ALA A 302 -2.92 3.21 -4.99
C ALA A 302 -3.31 1.73 -5.16
N ALA A 303 -2.39 0.93 -5.70
CA ALA A 303 -2.49 -0.52 -5.73
C ALA A 303 -1.23 -1.16 -5.12
N LEU A 304 -1.43 -2.17 -4.27
CA LEU A 304 -0.41 -2.76 -3.43
C LEU A 304 -0.22 -4.25 -3.74
N HIS A 305 0.99 -4.59 -4.18
CA HIS A 305 1.41 -5.97 -4.37
C HIS A 305 2.11 -6.53 -3.12
N VAL A 306 1.83 -7.78 -2.77
CA VAL A 306 2.57 -8.57 -1.78
C VAL A 306 3.08 -9.82 -2.46
N GLU A 307 4.36 -10.14 -2.27
CA GLU A 307 4.91 -11.41 -2.76
C GLU A 307 4.61 -12.52 -1.76
N HIS A 308 4.18 -13.68 -2.28
CA HIS A 308 3.99 -14.88 -1.49
C HIS A 308 4.75 -16.05 -2.12
N ALA A 309 5.65 -16.68 -1.37
CA ALA A 309 6.39 -17.83 -1.86
C ALA A 309 5.49 -19.07 -1.90
N PHE A 310 5.60 -19.88 -2.96
CA PHE A 310 4.81 -21.10 -3.08
C PHE A 310 5.03 -22.03 -1.88
N ASN A 311 3.94 -22.49 -1.29
CA ASN A 311 3.93 -23.46 -0.20
C ASN A 311 3.07 -24.68 -0.59
N PRO A 312 3.66 -25.88 -0.74
CA PRO A 312 2.91 -27.07 -1.16
C PRO A 312 1.90 -27.57 -0.12
N ASN A 313 1.98 -27.11 1.13
CA ASN A 313 1.06 -27.50 2.21
C ASN A 313 -0.10 -26.50 2.37
N GLU A 314 -0.13 -25.44 1.56
CA GLU A 314 -1.12 -24.39 1.65
C GLU A 314 -2.27 -24.65 0.67
N LYS A 315 -3.48 -24.28 1.09
CA LYS A 315 -4.63 -24.23 0.19
C LYS A 315 -4.67 -22.83 -0.42
N GLU A 316 -4.25 -22.73 -1.68
CA GLU A 316 -4.12 -21.46 -2.41
C GLU A 316 -5.35 -20.55 -2.28
N GLY A 317 -6.57 -21.12 -2.32
CA GLY A 317 -7.81 -20.36 -2.20
C GLY A 317 -7.99 -19.60 -0.88
N TYR A 318 -7.20 -19.85 0.18
CA TYR A 318 -7.21 -18.98 1.36
C TYR A 318 -6.59 -17.60 1.11
N ASN A 319 -5.92 -17.41 -0.03
CA ASN A 319 -5.30 -16.15 -0.43
C ASN A 319 -6.18 -15.29 -1.35
N SER A 320 -7.36 -15.79 -1.75
CA SER A 320 -8.38 -14.97 -2.39
C SER A 320 -8.98 -14.00 -1.38
N LEU A 321 -9.32 -12.79 -1.79
CA LEU A 321 -9.67 -11.71 -0.86
C LEU A 321 -11.13 -11.71 -0.38
N GLY A 322 -12.01 -12.57 -0.91
CA GLY A 322 -13.24 -12.95 -0.19
C GLY A 322 -12.98 -13.64 1.15
N ASN A 323 -11.74 -14.11 1.38
CA ASN A 323 -11.29 -14.65 2.66
C ASN A 323 -10.71 -13.59 3.62
N LEU A 324 -10.85 -12.30 3.33
CA LEU A 324 -10.43 -11.19 4.18
C LEU A 324 -11.61 -10.24 4.36
N GLU A 325 -12.13 -10.15 5.59
CA GLU A 325 -13.26 -9.30 5.93
C GLU A 325 -12.96 -8.51 7.21
N THR A 326 -13.82 -7.56 7.57
CA THR A 326 -13.61 -6.72 8.76
C THR A 326 -14.85 -6.57 9.61
N ILE A 327 -14.76 -7.01 10.86
CA ILE A 327 -15.79 -6.75 11.87
C ILE A 327 -15.87 -5.23 12.10
N PRO A 328 -17.07 -4.62 12.09
CA PRO A 328 -17.26 -3.21 12.40
C PRO A 328 -16.72 -2.80 13.79
N PRO A 329 -16.55 -1.50 14.08
CA PRO A 329 -16.04 -1.06 15.37
C PRO A 329 -16.79 -1.62 16.58
N THR A 330 -16.05 -2.21 17.51
CA THR A 330 -16.56 -2.75 18.79
C THR A 330 -15.82 -2.15 19.99
N PRO A 331 -16.34 -2.26 21.23
CA PRO A 331 -15.60 -1.83 22.41
C PRO A 331 -14.22 -2.51 22.50
N GLY A 332 -13.16 -1.70 22.46
CA GLY A 332 -11.76 -2.18 22.42
C GLY A 332 -11.14 -2.24 21.02
N HIS A 333 -11.96 -2.25 19.97
CA HIS A 333 -11.55 -2.26 18.57
C HIS A 333 -12.23 -1.11 17.81
N PRO A 334 -11.85 0.16 18.06
CA PRO A 334 -12.53 1.32 17.49
C PRO A 334 -12.35 1.48 15.97
N ARG A 335 -11.40 0.75 15.37
CA ARG A 335 -11.18 0.66 13.92
C ARG A 335 -11.75 -0.64 13.32
N GLY A 336 -12.50 -1.42 14.09
CA GLY A 336 -12.90 -2.75 13.69
C GLY A 336 -11.77 -3.78 13.89
N GLN A 337 -12.02 -4.99 13.44
CA GLN A 337 -11.08 -6.11 13.58
C GLN A 337 -11.15 -6.98 12.34
N ILE A 338 -10.00 -7.25 11.72
CA ILE A 338 -9.93 -8.11 10.53
C ILE A 338 -10.29 -9.55 10.93
N ILE A 339 -11.01 -10.25 10.06
CA ILE A 339 -11.22 -11.69 10.10
C ILE A 339 -10.69 -12.32 8.81
N VAL A 340 -10.02 -13.46 8.96
CA VAL A 340 -9.49 -14.25 7.84
C VAL A 340 -9.71 -15.72 8.10
N GLY A 341 -9.91 -16.53 7.06
CA GLY A 341 -10.21 -17.96 7.21
C GLY A 341 -9.00 -18.86 7.02
N GLY A 342 -8.90 -19.93 7.81
CA GLY A 342 -8.01 -21.06 7.54
C GLY A 342 -6.53 -20.71 7.74
N GLN A 343 -5.73 -20.87 6.68
CA GLN A 343 -4.28 -20.64 6.71
C GLN A 343 -3.88 -19.70 5.55
N PRO A 344 -4.12 -18.39 5.69
CA PRO A 344 -3.72 -17.40 4.69
C PRO A 344 -2.20 -17.24 4.65
N ALA A 345 -1.69 -16.72 3.54
CA ALA A 345 -0.28 -16.42 3.30
C ALA A 345 0.33 -15.63 4.48
N PRO A 346 1.48 -16.06 5.03
CA PRO A 346 2.10 -15.40 6.17
C PRO A 346 2.53 -13.97 5.86
N GLU A 347 2.83 -13.64 4.61
CA GLU A 347 3.21 -12.29 4.17
C GLU A 347 2.03 -11.31 4.24
N ILE A 348 0.82 -11.74 3.85
CA ILE A 348 -0.42 -10.96 4.02
C ILE A 348 -0.70 -10.76 5.52
N MET A 349 -0.58 -11.83 6.32
CA MET A 349 -0.79 -11.72 7.77
C MET A 349 0.24 -10.81 8.44
N THR A 350 1.48 -10.81 7.97
CA THR A 350 2.55 -9.92 8.45
C THR A 350 2.24 -8.47 8.10
N LEU A 351 1.81 -8.18 6.86
CA LEU A 351 1.35 -6.86 6.42
C LEU A 351 0.24 -6.36 7.35
N LEU A 352 -0.85 -7.11 7.48
CA LEU A 352 -2.05 -6.68 8.23
C LEU A 352 -1.74 -6.46 9.72
N ARG A 353 -0.98 -7.36 10.35
CA ARG A 353 -0.58 -7.20 11.76
C ARG A 353 0.37 -6.02 11.97
N SER A 354 1.21 -5.72 10.99
CA SER A 354 2.18 -4.62 11.08
C SER A 354 1.52 -3.24 11.12
N GLN A 355 0.26 -3.13 10.67
CA GLN A 355 -0.53 -1.90 10.79
C GLN A 355 -0.90 -1.59 12.25
N GLY A 356 -1.00 -2.62 13.10
CA GLY A 356 -1.17 -2.48 14.55
C GLY A 356 -2.52 -1.93 15.02
N VAL A 357 -3.51 -1.77 14.13
CA VAL A 357 -4.80 -1.12 14.43
C VAL A 357 -6.03 -2.01 14.24
N GLN A 358 -5.91 -3.12 13.51
CA GLN A 358 -6.99 -4.09 13.27
C GLN A 358 -6.44 -5.53 13.34
N ASP A 359 -5.90 -5.94 14.49
CA ASP A 359 -5.25 -7.26 14.65
C ASP A 359 -6.14 -8.43 14.16
N PRO A 360 -5.72 -9.20 13.14
CA PRO A 360 -6.55 -10.22 12.51
C PRO A 360 -6.91 -11.40 13.41
N LEU A 361 -8.18 -11.78 13.40
CA LEU A 361 -8.67 -13.04 13.94
C LEU A 361 -8.72 -14.10 12.83
N VAL A 362 -8.12 -15.26 13.10
CA VAL A 362 -8.20 -16.41 12.19
C VAL A 362 -9.40 -17.27 12.57
N LEU A 363 -10.34 -17.43 11.66
CA LEU A 363 -11.52 -18.26 11.79
C LEU A 363 -11.31 -19.63 11.13
N ASP A 364 -11.99 -20.65 11.63
CA ASP A 364 -11.98 -21.97 10.98
C ASP A 364 -12.94 -21.98 9.79
N SER A 365 -12.39 -21.79 8.58
CA SER A 365 -13.08 -21.95 7.30
C SER A 365 -12.72 -23.28 6.61
N THR A 366 -12.01 -24.19 7.29
CA THR A 366 -11.48 -25.42 6.66
C THR A 366 -12.55 -26.44 6.26
N TRP A 367 -13.76 -26.27 6.81
CA TRP A 367 -14.92 -27.10 6.49
C TRP A 367 -15.61 -26.68 5.18
N LEU A 368 -15.26 -25.54 4.61
CA LEU A 368 -15.78 -25.03 3.34
C LEU A 368 -14.91 -25.48 2.16
N ASN A 369 -15.57 -25.78 1.04
CA ASN A 369 -14.86 -26.20 -0.17
C ASN A 369 -14.01 -25.06 -0.76
N VAL A 370 -14.56 -23.83 -0.82
CA VAL A 370 -13.79 -22.64 -1.23
C VAL A 370 -12.91 -22.21 -0.06
N GLY A 371 -13.50 -22.00 1.13
CA GLY A 371 -12.73 -21.79 2.36
C GLY A 371 -12.65 -20.33 2.77
N HIS A 372 -13.59 -19.51 2.33
CA HIS A 372 -13.62 -18.07 2.57
C HIS A 372 -14.52 -17.73 3.78
N VAL A 373 -14.28 -16.58 4.40
CA VAL A 373 -15.10 -16.12 5.54
C VAL A 373 -16.42 -15.51 5.09
N ASP A 374 -16.45 -14.87 3.93
CA ASP A 374 -17.66 -14.29 3.31
C ASP A 374 -18.77 -15.33 3.06
N GLU A 375 -18.42 -16.61 2.93
CA GLU A 375 -19.34 -17.73 2.79
C GLU A 375 -20.23 -17.95 4.04
N PHE A 376 -19.84 -17.44 5.21
CA PHE A 376 -20.57 -17.68 6.46
C PHE A 376 -20.67 -16.50 7.43
N VAL A 377 -19.96 -15.40 7.22
CA VAL A 377 -20.01 -14.16 8.02
C VAL A 377 -19.96 -12.94 7.08
N GLN A 378 -20.79 -11.93 7.34
CA GLN A 378 -20.72 -10.56 6.80
C GLN A 378 -21.05 -9.56 7.91
#